data_AF-A0A967HJI6-F1
#
_entry.id   AF-A0A967HJI6-F1
#
_cell.length_a   1.000
_cell.length_b   1.000
_cell.length_c   1.000
_cell.angle_alpha   90.00
_cell.angle_beta   90.00
_cell.angle_gamma   90.00
#
_symmetry.space_group_name_H-M   'P 1'
#
loop_
_entity.id
_entity.type
_entity.pdbx_description
1 polymer ?
#
loop_
_entity_poly.entity_id
_entity_poly.type
_entity_poly.pdbx_seq_one_letter_code
_entity_poly.pdbx_strand_id
1 'polypeptide(L)' 'MEGAGSRGTLKGLFELNGSFFVIAGPCVLEDDALNLEVGETLARLADDLGVPIVFKASFDKANRSRADSPRGPGLD' A
#
# COMPACT_ATOMS: atom_id res chain seq x y z
N MET A 1 16.70 29.94 0.89
CA MET A 1 15.96 29.21 1.95
C MET A 1 14.76 28.56 1.27
N GLU A 2 15.00 27.47 0.54
CA GLU A 2 13.97 26.81 -0.27
C GLU A 2 13.00 26.03 0.62
N GLY A 3 11.70 26.19 0.33
CA GLY A 3 10.61 25.73 1.16
C GLY A 3 10.56 24.21 1.31
N ALA A 4 10.29 23.78 2.54
CA ALA A 4 9.84 22.43 2.89
C ALA A 4 8.43 22.18 2.32
N GLY A 5 8.31 22.10 0.99
CA GLY A 5 7.08 21.75 0.29
C GLY A 5 6.95 20.23 0.17
N SER A 6 5.84 19.70 0.69
CA SER A 6 5.19 18.41 0.37
C SER A 6 5.93 17.07 0.47
N ARG A 7 7.26 17.01 0.59
CA ARG A 7 8.08 15.77 0.47
C ARG A 7 7.86 14.65 1.52
N GLY A 8 6.95 14.83 2.49
CA GLY A 8 6.63 13.81 3.51
C GLY A 8 5.14 13.52 3.68
N THR A 9 4.28 14.01 2.78
CA THR A 9 2.81 13.82 2.91
C THR A 9 2.30 12.86 1.84
N LEU A 10 1.28 12.06 2.16
CA LEU A 10 0.64 11.17 1.17
C LEU A 10 0.16 11.97 -0.05
N LYS A 11 -0.40 13.17 0.15
CA LYS A 11 -0.79 14.07 -0.95
C LYS A 11 0.39 14.43 -1.85
N GLY A 12 1.56 14.73 -1.27
CA GLY A 12 2.77 15.07 -2.01
C GLY A 12 3.29 13.93 -2.91
N LEU A 13 2.98 12.67 -2.60
CA LEU A 13 3.32 11.53 -3.46
C LEU A 13 2.53 11.53 -4.77
N PHE A 14 1.29 12.02 -4.76
CA PHE A 14 0.37 12.01 -5.91
C PHE A 14 0.30 13.36 -6.66
N GLU A 15 1.14 14.33 -6.32
CA GLU A 15 1.24 15.60 -7.05
C GLU A 15 2.03 15.44 -8.35
N LEU A 16 1.79 16.33 -9.32
CA LEU A 16 2.62 16.40 -10.53
C LEU A 16 4.06 16.73 -10.11
N ASN A 17 5.02 15.89 -10.52
CA ASN A 17 6.42 15.90 -10.07
C ASN A 17 6.64 15.48 -8.61
N GLY A 18 5.74 14.68 -8.03
CA GLY A 18 5.97 13.99 -6.76
C GLY A 18 7.19 13.05 -6.81
N SER A 19 7.70 12.68 -5.63
CA SER A 19 8.81 11.71 -5.53
C SER A 19 8.38 10.32 -5.99
N PHE A 20 9.32 9.53 -6.51
CA PHE A 20 9.07 8.11 -6.80
C PHE A 20 8.63 7.37 -5.53
N PHE A 21 7.61 6.53 -5.64
CA PHE A 21 7.08 5.72 -4.54
C PHE A 21 6.52 4.39 -5.05
N VAL A 22 6.33 3.45 -4.13
CA VAL A 22 5.79 2.11 -4.41
C VAL A 22 4.49 1.89 -3.66
N ILE A 23 3.53 1.21 -4.29
CA ILE A 23 2.35 0.66 -3.62
C ILE A 23 2.52 -0.86 -3.63
N ALA A 24 2.57 -1.49 -2.45
CA ALA A 24 2.84 -2.91 -2.32
C ALA A 24 2.02 -3.55 -1.19
N GLY A 25 1.79 -4.86 -1.31
CA GLY A 25 1.07 -5.64 -0.31
C GLY A 25 0.29 -6.80 -0.93
N PRO A 26 -0.43 -7.57 -0.11
CA PRO A 26 -1.18 -8.74 -0.57
C PRO A 26 -2.33 -8.34 -1.48
N CYS A 27 -2.77 -9.28 -2.32
CA CYS A 27 -3.79 -9.00 -3.32
C CYS A 27 -5.16 -8.69 -2.70
N VAL A 28 -5.46 -9.35 -1.59
CA VAL A 28 -6.68 -9.25 -0.78
C VAL A 28 -6.24 -9.10 0.68
N LEU A 29 -7.07 -8.45 1.51
CA LEU A 29 -6.84 -8.36 2.94
C LEU A 29 -6.96 -9.77 3.55
N GLU A 30 -6.00 -10.17 4.38
CA GLU A 30 -6.01 -11.46 5.09
C GLU A 30 -6.18 -11.21 6.60
N ASP A 31 -5.67 -12.08 7.47
CA ASP A 31 -5.69 -11.87 8.91
C ASP A 31 -4.77 -10.71 9.36
N ASP A 32 -5.08 -10.15 10.54
CA ASP A 32 -4.38 -8.97 11.08
C ASP A 32 -2.89 -9.22 11.30
N ALA A 33 -2.50 -10.43 11.69
CA ALA A 33 -1.11 -10.77 11.99
C ALA A 33 -0.27 -10.72 10.71
N LEU A 34 -0.75 -11.36 9.63
CA LEU A 34 -0.08 -11.32 8.33
C LEU A 34 -0.02 -9.90 7.77
N ASN A 35 -1.12 -9.14 7.87
CA ASN A 35 -1.15 -7.75 7.37
C ASN A 35 -0.12 -6.87 8.11
N LEU A 36 0.00 -7.02 9.43
CA LEU A 36 0.98 -6.30 10.24
C LEU A 36 2.41 -6.71 9.88
N GLU A 37 2.70 -8.01 9.76
CA GLU A 37 4.04 -8.51 9.39
C GLU A 37 4.50 -7.95 8.03
N VAL A 38 3.61 -7.95 7.04
CA VAL A 38 3.89 -7.36 5.72
C VAL A 38 4.09 -5.85 5.86
N GLY A 39 3.22 -5.14 6.57
CA GLY A 39 3.34 -3.70 6.79
C GLY A 39 4.66 -3.29 7.44
N GLU A 40 5.09 -4.00 8.48
CA GLU A 40 6.37 -3.78 9.15
C GLU A 40 7.56 -4.03 8.21
N THR A 41 7.48 -5.08 7.39
CA THR A 41 8.53 -5.39 6.42
C THR A 41 8.64 -4.29 5.36
N LEU A 42 7.51 -3.80 4.85
CA LEU A 42 7.50 -2.69 3.89
C LEU A 42 8.00 -1.39 4.51
N ALA A 43 7.68 -1.12 5.78
CA ALA A 43 8.18 0.05 6.49
C ALA A 43 9.71 0.02 6.62
N ARG A 44 10.29 -1.12 7.03
CA ARG A 44 11.76 -1.29 7.08
C ARG A 44 12.40 -1.09 5.71
N LEU A 45 11.81 -1.67 4.66
CA LEU A 45 12.31 -1.50 3.29
C LEU A 45 12.25 -0.04 2.82
N ALA A 46 11.22 0.71 3.22
CA ALA A 46 11.10 2.12 2.88
C ALA A 46 12.24 2.94 3.49
N ASP A 47 12.58 2.66 4.75
CA ASP A 47 13.69 3.30 5.46
C ASP A 47 15.05 2.91 4.85
N ASP A 48 15.28 1.61 4.63
CA ASP A 48 16.55 1.09 4.10
C ASP A 48 16.85 1.62 2.68
N LEU A 49 15.82 1.77 1.85
CA LEU A 49 15.97 2.19 0.45
C LEU A 49 15.79 3.71 0.27
N GLY A 50 15.28 4.42 1.28
CA GLY A 50 14.92 5.84 1.16
C GLY A 50 13.80 6.10 0.16
N VAL A 51 12.95 5.10 -0.10
CA VAL A 51 11.83 5.18 -1.05
C VAL A 51 10.51 5.04 -0.29
N PRO A 52 9.56 5.98 -0.43
CA PRO A 52 8.25 5.84 0.19
C PRO A 52 7.50 4.60 -0.30
N ILE A 53 6.96 3.81 0.63
CA ILE A 53 6.11 2.65 0.33
C ILE A 53 4.75 2.81 1.00
N VAL A 54 3.69 2.65 0.21
CA VAL A 54 2.30 2.61 0.68
C VAL A 54 1.86 1.14 0.75
N PHE A 55 1.56 0.66 1.95
CA PHE A 55 0.92 -0.64 2.12
C PHE A 55 -0.48 -0.63 1.49
N LYS A 56 -0.81 -1.67 0.72
CA LYS A 56 -2.14 -1.87 0.15
C LYS A 56 -2.55 -3.34 0.22
N ALA A 57 -3.75 -3.57 0.72
CA ALA A 57 -4.49 -4.82 0.56
C ALA A 57 -5.93 -4.50 0.11
N SER A 58 -6.53 -5.34 -0.73
CA SER A 58 -7.91 -5.10 -1.19
C SER A 58 -8.90 -5.73 -0.20
N PHE A 59 -9.76 -4.93 0.43
CA PHE A 59 -10.82 -5.44 1.30
C PHE A 59 -11.92 -6.18 0.50
N ASP A 60 -12.28 -5.65 -0.66
CA ASP A 60 -13.24 -6.26 -1.59
C ASP A 60 -12.61 -6.37 -2.97
N LYS A 61 -12.66 -7.56 -3.57
CA LYS A 61 -12.09 -7.87 -4.87
C LYS A 61 -13.16 -8.44 -5.80
N ALA A 62 -13.46 -7.69 -6.85
CA ALA A 62 -14.29 -8.17 -7.95
C ALA A 62 -13.45 -9.01 -8.92
N ASN A 63 -13.69 -10.32 -8.95
CA ASN A 63 -13.01 -11.24 -9.85
C ASN A 63 -13.78 -11.36 -11.18
N ARG A 64 -13.29 -10.73 -12.25
CA ARG A 64 -13.94 -10.74 -13.58
C ARG A 64 -13.87 -12.09 -14.30
N SER A 65 -12.89 -12.93 -13.99
CA SER A 65 -12.67 -14.24 -14.61
C SER A 65 -13.20 -15.41 -13.79
N ARG A 66 -13.46 -15.21 -12.49
CA ARG A 66 -13.94 -16.23 -11.56
C ARG A 66 -14.93 -15.60 -10.60
N ALA A 67 -16.21 -15.67 -10.95
CA ALA A 67 -17.29 -15.07 -10.16
C ALA A 67 -17.45 -15.69 -8.76
N ASP A 68 -16.89 -16.88 -8.54
CA ASP A 68 -16.94 -17.65 -7.28
C ASP A 68 -15.75 -17.40 -6.35
N SER A 69 -14.80 -16.55 -6.73
CA SER A 69 -13.59 -16.35 -5.94
C SER A 69 -13.81 -15.42 -4.75
N PRO A 70 -13.17 -15.69 -3.59
CA PRO A 70 -13.35 -14.90 -2.37
C PRO A 70 -13.17 -13.41 -2.62
N ARG A 71 -14.12 -12.61 -2.11
CA ARG A 71 -14.10 -11.16 -2.26
C ARG A 71 -13.26 -10.48 -1.20
N GLY A 72 -13.18 -11.08 -0.01
CA GLY A 72 -12.32 -10.66 1.08
C GLY A 72 -12.87 -11.09 2.44
N PRO A 73 -12.22 -10.69 3.55
CA PRO A 73 -12.63 -11.09 4.89
C PRO A 73 -14.06 -10.67 5.20
N GLY A 74 -14.91 -11.63 5.59
CA GLY A 74 -16.31 -11.38 5.95
C GLY A 74 -17.23 -11.02 4.77
N LEU A 75 -16.75 -11.14 3.53
CA LEU A 75 -17.51 -10.94 2.31
C LEU A 75 -17.48 -12.25 1.51
N ASP A 76 -18.40 -13.15 1.83
CA ASP A 76 -18.78 -14.27 0.96
C ASP A 76 -19.59 -13.76 -0.25
#